data_AF-A0A348TTE5-F1
#
_entry.id   AF-A0A348TTE5-F1
#
_cell.length_a   1.000
_cell.length_b   1.000
_cell.length_c   1.000
_cell.angle_alpha   90.00
_cell.angle_beta   90.00
_cell.angle_gamma   90.00
#
_symmetry.space_group_name_H-M   'P 1'
#
loop_
_entity.id
_entity.type
_entity.pdbx_description
1 polymer ?
#
loop_
_entity_poly.entity_id
_entity_poly.type
_entity_poly.pdbx_seq_one_letter_code
_entity_poly.pdbx_strand_id
1 'polypeptide(L)'
;ALIDAFNLIRLGKADVIVSGGSEAAINPVGMGGFNAMNALSTRNDDPMTASRPFDADRDGFVMGEGGAGIILEEYEHAKARGA
;
A
#
# COMPACT_ATOMS: atom_id res chain seq x y z
N ALA A 1 7.51 1.89 7.18
CA ALA A 1 7.70 3.07 6.31
C ALA A 1 7.03 4.33 6.88
N LEU A 2 5.70 4.47 6.83
CA LEU A 2 5.03 5.70 7.27
C LEU A 2 5.21 5.99 8.78
N ILE A 3 4.99 4.98 9.61
CA ILE A 3 5.16 5.08 11.07
C ILE A 3 6.61 5.44 11.44
N ASP A 4 7.59 4.87 10.75
CA ASP A 4 9.00 5.16 11.00
C ASP A 4 9.34 6.60 10.64
N ALA A 5 8.89 7.08 9.47
CA ALA A 5 9.07 8.46 9.05
C ALA A 5 8.46 9.44 10.06
N PHE A 6 7.22 9.18 10.50
CA PHE A 6 6.56 9.97 11.53
C PHE A 6 7.37 10.00 12.83
N ASN A 7 7.83 8.84 13.32
CA ASN A 7 8.55 8.75 14.58
C ASN A 7 9.93 9.43 14.51
N LEU A 8 10.64 9.33 13.39
CA LEU A 8 11.93 10.01 13.21
C LEU A 8 11.75 11.54 13.24
N ILE A 9 10.71 12.07 12.61
CA ILE A 9 10.39 13.50 12.67
C ILE A 9 9.98 13.91 14.09
N ARG A 10 9.04 13.18 14.71
CA ARG A 10 8.58 13.43 16.08
C ARG A 10 9.71 13.43 17.12
N LEU A 11 10.73 12.59 16.93
CA LEU A 11 11.89 12.47 17.82
C LEU A 11 13.01 13.47 17.49
N GLY A 12 12.78 14.42 16.58
CA GLY A 12 13.77 15.42 16.16
C GLY A 12 14.99 14.81 15.47
N LYS A 13 14.82 13.68 14.77
CA LYS A 13 15.89 12.99 14.03
C LYS A 13 15.95 13.39 12.56
N ALA A 14 14.90 14.00 12.03
CA ALA A 14 14.83 14.56 10.70
C ALA A 14 13.71 15.61 10.63
N ASP A 15 13.83 16.59 9.74
CA ASP A 15 12.79 17.60 9.51
C ASP A 15 11.88 17.24 8.33
N VAL A 16 12.38 16.47 7.35
CA VAL A 16 11.65 16.04 6.15
C VAL A 16 12.02 14.59 5.82
N ILE A 17 11.03 13.75 5.50
CA ILE A 17 11.23 12.36 5.05
C ILE A 17 10.30 12.05 3.87
N VAL A 18 10.87 11.49 2.80
CA VAL A 18 10.10 10.80 1.75
C VAL A 18 9.72 9.42 2.28
N SER A 19 8.43 9.11 2.35
CA SER A 19 7.93 7.82 2.83
C SER A 19 6.91 7.24 1.85
N GLY A 20 6.81 5.92 1.77
CA GLY A 20 5.93 5.27 0.81
C GLY A 20 6.02 3.76 0.84
N GLY A 21 5.46 3.16 -0.20
CA GLY A 21 5.52 1.72 -0.45
C GLY A 21 5.33 1.43 -1.93
N SER A 22 5.91 0.34 -2.41
CA SER A 22 5.77 -0.16 -3.76
C SER A 22 5.78 -1.68 -3.76
N GLU A 23 5.06 -2.28 -4.69
CA GLU A 23 5.03 -3.72 -4.90
C GLU A 23 4.82 -4.05 -6.40
N ALA A 24 5.41 -5.15 -6.86
CA ALA A 24 5.34 -5.68 -8.23
C ALA A 24 5.26 -7.21 -8.22
N ALA A 25 4.30 -7.74 -7.45
CA ALA A 25 4.16 -9.17 -7.18
C ALA A 25 3.38 -9.95 -8.25
N ILE A 26 2.93 -9.29 -9.33
CA ILE A 26 2.21 -9.95 -10.45
C ILE A 26 3.22 -10.70 -11.32
N ASN A 27 3.66 -11.85 -10.81
CA ASN A 27 4.54 -12.78 -11.49
C ASN A 27 4.12 -14.22 -11.15
N PRO A 28 4.59 -15.25 -11.88
CA PRO A 28 4.14 -16.63 -11.68
C PRO A 28 4.32 -17.15 -10.25
N VAL A 29 5.40 -16.73 -9.57
CA VAL A 29 5.70 -17.16 -8.20
C VAL A 29 4.73 -16.51 -7.21
N GLY A 30 4.53 -15.19 -7.33
CA GLY A 30 3.59 -14.44 -6.48
C GLY A 30 2.16 -14.94 -6.65
N MET A 31 1.68 -14.99 -7.89
CA MET A 31 0.34 -15.50 -8.21
C MET A 31 0.16 -16.95 -7.74
N GLY A 32 1.15 -17.82 -7.99
CA GLY A 32 1.10 -19.22 -7.58
C GLY A 32 1.03 -19.39 -6.06
N GLY A 33 1.83 -18.64 -5.31
CA GLY A 33 1.86 -18.69 -3.85
C GLY A 33 0.53 -18.26 -3.22
N PHE A 34 -0.03 -17.13 -3.65
CA PHE A 34 -1.31 -16.64 -3.11
C PHE A 34 -2.50 -17.48 -3.57
N ASN A 35 -2.47 -18.04 -4.79
CA ASN A 35 -3.48 -18.97 -5.26
C ASN A 35 -3.47 -20.27 -4.46
N ALA A 36 -2.28 -20.83 -4.14
CA ALA A 36 -2.15 -22.03 -3.31
C ALA A 36 -2.69 -21.85 -1.88
N MET A 37 -2.67 -20.61 -1.37
CA MET A 37 -3.28 -20.25 -0.08
C MET A 37 -4.79 -20.00 -0.15
N ASN A 38 -5.40 -20.09 -1.35
CA ASN A 38 -6.79 -19.67 -1.61
C ASN A 38 -7.06 -18.22 -1.16
N ALA A 39 -6.07 -17.34 -1.32
CA ALA A 39 -6.19 -15.94 -0.89
C ALA A 39 -6.72 -15.02 -2.01
N LEU A 40 -6.56 -15.45 -3.27
CA LEU A 40 -7.01 -14.71 -4.46
C LEU A 40 -8.46 -15.04 -4.79
N SER A 41 -9.19 -14.05 -5.30
CA SER A 41 -10.50 -14.30 -5.90
C SER A 41 -10.36 -15.27 -7.09
N THR A 42 -11.33 -16.18 -7.21
CA THR A 42 -11.40 -17.17 -8.30
C THR A 42 -12.48 -16.84 -9.33
N ARG A 43 -13.12 -15.65 -9.20
CA ARG A 43 -14.09 -15.09 -10.14
C ARG A 43 -13.44 -14.65 -11.46
N ASN A 44 -12.95 -15.63 -12.20
CA ASN A 44 -12.27 -15.43 -13.48
C ASN A 44 -13.26 -15.13 -14.63
N ASP A 45 -14.53 -15.46 -14.44
CA ASP A 45 -15.63 -15.24 -15.39
C ASP A 45 -16.15 -13.79 -15.38
N ASP A 46 -16.02 -13.08 -14.25
CA ASP A 46 -16.36 -11.67 -14.11
C ASP A 46 -15.27 -10.90 -13.33
N PRO A 47 -14.07 -10.70 -13.93
CA PRO A 47 -12.92 -10.13 -13.25
C PRO A 47 -13.12 -8.67 -12.84
N MET A 48 -13.97 -7.92 -13.57
CA MET A 48 -14.23 -6.51 -13.29
C MET A 48 -14.95 -6.29 -11.96
N THR A 49 -15.61 -7.32 -11.43
CA THR A 49 -16.35 -7.26 -10.16
C THR A 49 -15.71 -8.12 -9.07
N ALA A 50 -14.55 -8.74 -9.31
CA ALA A 50 -13.90 -9.66 -8.37
C ALA A 50 -13.47 -8.98 -7.06
N SER A 51 -12.95 -7.75 -7.13
CA SER A 51 -12.60 -6.98 -5.93
C SER A 51 -13.84 -6.33 -5.32
N ARG A 52 -14.39 -6.96 -4.27
CA ARG A 52 -15.62 -6.54 -3.60
C ARG A 52 -15.51 -6.57 -2.07
N PRO A 53 -14.76 -5.64 -1.46
CA PRO A 53 -14.59 -5.60 0.00
C PRO A 53 -15.93 -5.56 0.74
N PHE A 54 -16.04 -6.32 1.83
CA PHE A 54 -17.22 -6.41 2.70
C PHE A 54 -18.50 -7.00 2.09
N ASP A 55 -18.51 -7.28 0.78
CA ASP A 55 -19.62 -7.93 0.10
C ASP A 55 -19.82 -9.37 0.62
N ALA A 56 -21.07 -9.84 0.63
CA ALA A 56 -21.42 -11.18 1.11
C ALA A 56 -20.81 -12.29 0.25
N ASP A 57 -20.67 -12.05 -1.05
CA ASP A 57 -20.19 -13.01 -2.05
C ASP A 57 -18.70 -12.79 -2.40
N ARG A 58 -17.94 -12.10 -1.54
CA ARG A 58 -16.49 -11.95 -1.69
C ARG A 58 -15.79 -13.29 -1.46
N ASP A 59 -14.82 -13.61 -2.32
CA ASP A 59 -14.14 -14.92 -2.31
C ASP A 59 -12.60 -14.84 -2.24
N GLY A 60 -12.04 -13.63 -2.11
CA GLY A 60 -10.61 -13.39 -2.01
C GLY A 60 -10.26 -11.96 -2.41
N PHE A 61 -8.98 -11.60 -2.34
CA PHE A 61 -8.52 -10.30 -2.85
C PHE A 61 -8.11 -10.41 -4.33
N VAL A 62 -8.08 -9.27 -5.03
CA VAL A 62 -7.49 -9.17 -6.37
C VAL A 62 -6.09 -8.59 -6.22
N MET A 63 -5.07 -9.32 -6.69
CA MET A 63 -3.69 -8.86 -6.61
C MET A 63 -3.49 -7.63 -7.51
N GLY A 64 -2.92 -6.58 -6.94
CA GLY A 64 -2.49 -5.38 -7.67
C GLY A 64 -0.99 -5.17 -7.55
N GLU A 65 -0.47 -4.31 -8.41
CA GLU A 65 0.90 -3.81 -8.37
C GLU A 65 0.90 -2.28 -8.50
N GLY A 66 1.98 -1.65 -8.04
CA GLY A 66 2.14 -0.21 -8.06
C GLY A 66 2.85 0.31 -6.83
N GLY A 67 2.89 1.62 -6.69
CA GLY A 67 3.50 2.26 -5.53
C GLY A 67 3.07 3.71 -5.37
N ALA A 68 3.30 4.24 -4.18
CA ALA A 68 3.04 5.62 -3.84
C ALA A 68 4.08 6.12 -2.84
N GLY A 69 4.39 7.42 -2.94
CA GLY A 69 5.23 8.13 -2.00
C GLY A 69 4.56 9.43 -1.56
N ILE A 70 4.82 9.83 -0.33
CA ILE A 70 4.40 11.08 0.27
C ILE A 70 5.59 11.72 0.99
N ILE A 71 5.56 13.05 1.11
CA ILE A 71 6.52 13.80 1.91
C ILE A 71 5.90 14.04 3.28
N LEU A 72 6.60 13.59 4.33
CA LEU A 72 6.30 13.99 5.70
C LEU A 72 7.31 15.05 6.12
N GLU A 73 6.83 16.03 6.86
CA GLU A 73 7.62 17.17 7.26
C GLU A 73 7.21 17.62 8.66
N GLU A 74 8.17 18.13 9.42
CA GLU A 74 7.93 18.78 10.70
C GLU A 74 7.03 20.01 10.50
N TYR A 75 6.05 20.17 11.37
CA TYR A 75 4.95 21.11 11.15
C TYR A 75 5.41 22.58 11.11
N GLU A 76 6.27 22.99 12.04
CA GLU A 76 6.76 24.38 12.06
C GLU A 76 7.75 24.66 10.92
N HIS A 77 8.57 23.69 10.53
CA HIS A 77 9.40 23.74 9.33
C HIS A 77 8.57 23.94 8.06
N ALA A 78 7.51 23.15 7.88
CA ALA A 78 6.57 23.28 6.75
C ALA A 78 5.94 24.68 6.70
N LYS A 79 5.44 25.17 7.84
CA LYS A 79 4.84 26.51 7.95
C LYS A 79 5.83 27.61 7.63
N ALA A 80 7.08 27.52 8.10
CA ALA A 80 8.10 28.54 7.88
C ALA A 80 8.41 28.74 6.38
N ARG A 81 8.28 27.69 5.56
CA ARG A 81 8.45 27.76 4.10
C ARG A 81 7.17 27.99 3.31
N GLY A 82 6.02 28.15 3.96
CA GLY A 82 4.72 28.38 3.31
C GLY A 82 4.18 27.16 2.55
N ALA A 83 4.47 25.95 3.07
CA ALA A 83 3.90 24.69 2.59
C ALA A 83 2.39 24.59 2.86
#